data_AF-A0A920SMJ6-F1
#
_entry.id   AF-A0A920SMJ6-F1
#
_cell.length_a   1.000
_cell.length_b   1.000
_cell.length_c   1.000
_cell.angle_alpha   90.00
_cell.angle_beta   90.00
_cell.angle_gamma   90.00
#
_symmetry.space_group_name_H-M   'P 1'
#
loop_
_entity.id
_entity.type
_entity.pdbx_description
1 polymer ?
#
loop_
_entity_poly.entity_id
_entity_poly.type
_entity_poly.pdbx_seq_one_letter_code
_entity_poly.pdbx_strand_id
1 'polypeptide(L)'
;MWGGTFTDLVVTNTESSDSKIHKIPTTPEDPSLGVIDGLLEVCGQFDINPADVRHILHGTTIATNAVLEYEGAKTGLITTAGYRDILHIGRHQRPQHYSIMQEYLGKIDPWFVVLSDSR
;
A
#
# COMPACT_ATOMS: atom_id res chain seq x y z
N MET A 1 -13.47 -1.98 2.81
CA MET A 1 -13.21 -1.54 1.43
C MET A 1 -13.60 -0.07 1.31
N TRP A 2 -12.76 0.87 1.81
CA TRP A 2 -13.07 2.32 1.84
C TRP A 2 -11.83 3.21 1.64
N GLY A 3 -10.71 2.66 1.16
CA GLY A 3 -9.52 3.43 0.74
C GLY A 3 -9.25 3.11 -0.72
N GLY A 4 -9.57 4.03 -1.63
CA GLY A 4 -9.43 3.82 -3.07
C GLY A 4 -10.55 4.39 -3.94
N THR A 5 -11.61 5.00 -3.39
CA THR A 5 -12.71 5.57 -4.19
C THR A 5 -12.38 6.98 -4.72
N PHE A 6 -11.56 7.73 -3.99
CA PHE A 6 -11.15 9.07 -4.37
C PHE A 6 -9.67 9.29 -4.09
N THR A 7 -9.05 10.14 -4.91
CA THR A 7 -7.70 10.69 -4.71
C THR A 7 -7.85 12.09 -4.11
N ASP A 8 -7.35 12.25 -2.89
CA ASP A 8 -7.35 13.53 -2.18
C ASP A 8 -6.02 14.27 -2.44
N LEU A 9 -6.10 15.55 -2.80
CA LEU A 9 -4.96 16.42 -3.03
C LEU A 9 -5.00 17.60 -2.05
N VAL A 10 -3.84 17.96 -1.51
CA VAL A 10 -3.64 19.17 -0.71
C VAL A 10 -2.50 19.95 -1.33
N VAL A 11 -2.79 21.20 -1.72
CA VAL A 11 -1.80 22.12 -2.28
C VAL A 11 -1.57 23.24 -1.29
N THR A 12 -0.31 23.48 -0.95
CA THR A 12 0.06 24.52 0.02
C THR A 12 1.07 25.47 -0.60
N ASN A 13 0.76 26.77 -0.55
CA ASN A 13 1.73 27.81 -0.82
C ASN A 13 2.56 28.05 0.46
N THR A 14 3.86 27.72 0.40
CA THR A 14 4.75 27.84 1.56
C THR A 14 5.09 29.28 1.95
N GLU A 15 4.89 30.24 1.05
CA GLU A 15 5.17 31.66 1.29
C GLU A 15 3.96 32.37 1.92
N SER A 16 2.75 32.12 1.41
CA SER A 16 1.52 32.70 1.98
C SER A 16 0.88 31.87 3.09
N SER A 17 1.33 30.62 3.29
CA SER A 17 0.71 29.62 4.17
C SER A 17 -0.74 29.26 3.81
N ASP A 18 -1.19 29.56 2.58
CA ASP A 18 -2.50 29.15 2.10
C ASP A 18 -2.52 27.69 1.65
N SER A 19 -3.55 26.96 2.08
CA SER A 19 -3.78 25.58 1.65
C SER A 19 -5.11 25.43 0.93
N LYS A 20 -5.12 24.64 -0.14
CA LYS A 20 -6.32 24.25 -0.89
C LYS A 20 -6.44 22.73 -0.89
N ILE A 21 -7.68 22.25 -0.89
CA ILE A 21 -8.00 20.82 -0.93
C ILE A 21 -8.76 20.58 -2.23
N HIS A 22 -8.38 19.52 -2.95
CA HIS A 22 -9.10 19.05 -4.12
C HIS A 22 -9.32 17.55 -4.00
N LYS A 23 -10.41 17.06 -4.57
CA LYS A 23 -10.79 15.65 -4.50
C LYS A 23 -11.36 15.21 -5.82
N ILE A 24 -10.80 14.14 -6.36
CA ILE A 24 -11.26 13.55 -7.61
C ILE A 24 -11.52 12.06 -7.44
N PRO A 25 -12.37 11.44 -8.27
CA PRO A 25 -12.50 9.99 -8.31
C PRO A 25 -11.13 9.33 -8.55
N THR A 26 -10.85 8.22 -7.88
CA THR A 26 -9.66 7.41 -8.19
C THR A 26 -9.87 6.68 -9.50
N THR A 27 -8.82 6.57 -10.30
CA THR A 27 -8.75 5.71 -11.48
C THR A 27 -8.18 4.35 -11.07
N PRO A 28 -8.99 3.30 -10.81
CA PRO A 28 -8.50 2.09 -10.13
C PRO A 28 -7.55 1.26 -10.99
N GLU A 29 -7.77 1.31 -12.31
CA GLU A 29 -6.97 0.63 -13.33
C GLU A 29 -5.58 1.24 -13.54
N ASP A 30 -5.45 2.55 -13.35
CA ASP A 30 -4.16 3.24 -13.27
C ASP A 30 -4.26 4.46 -12.33
N PRO A 31 -3.96 4.26 -11.03
CA PRO A 31 -4.03 5.33 -10.03
C PRO A 31 -3.11 6.52 -10.32
N SER A 32 -2.08 6.33 -11.15
CA SER A 32 -1.16 7.40 -11.56
C SER A 32 -1.90 8.48 -12.35
N LEU A 33 -2.87 8.07 -13.18
CA LEU A 33 -3.69 9.01 -13.96
C LEU A 33 -4.51 9.91 -13.04
N GLY A 34 -5.16 9.35 -12.02
CA GLY A 34 -5.91 10.15 -11.04
C GLY A 34 -5.01 11.19 -10.35
N VAL A 35 -3.80 10.83 -9.97
CA VAL A 35 -2.87 11.80 -9.35
C VAL A 35 -2.51 12.92 -10.31
N ILE A 36 -2.21 12.61 -11.58
CA ILE A 36 -1.82 13.60 -12.59
C ILE A 36 -3.00 14.51 -12.94
N ASP A 37 -4.16 13.95 -13.23
CA ASP A 37 -5.37 14.70 -13.57
C ASP A 37 -5.79 15.61 -12.42
N GLY A 38 -5.76 15.09 -11.19
CA GLY A 38 -6.06 15.88 -10.00
C GLY A 38 -5.08 17.03 -9.79
N LEU A 39 -3.80 16.83 -10.11
CA LEU A 39 -2.78 17.88 -10.04
C LEU A 39 -3.02 18.96 -11.10
N LEU A 40 -3.35 18.58 -12.33
CA LEU A 40 -3.63 19.54 -13.40
C LEU A 40 -4.92 20.32 -13.14
N GLU A 41 -5.96 19.66 -12.65
CA GLU A 41 -7.22 20.31 -12.27
C GLU A 41 -7.02 21.30 -11.12
N VAL A 42 -6.30 20.93 -10.06
CA VAL A 42 -6.08 21.82 -8.91
C VAL A 42 -5.22 23.03 -9.32
N CYS A 43 -4.24 22.83 -10.21
CA CYS A 43 -3.47 23.92 -10.79
C CYS A 43 -4.34 24.88 -11.60
N GLY A 44 -5.22 24.36 -12.47
CA GLY A 44 -6.13 25.17 -13.27
C GLY A 44 -7.17 25.92 -12.42
N GLN A 45 -7.71 25.29 -11.38
CA GLN A 45 -8.72 25.90 -10.50
C GLN A 45 -8.17 27.04 -9.64
N PHE A 46 -6.90 26.97 -9.24
CA PHE A 46 -6.28 27.94 -8.36
C PHE A 46 -5.26 28.85 -9.06
N ASP A 47 -5.24 28.85 -10.40
CA ASP A 47 -4.35 29.67 -11.25
C ASP A 47 -2.86 29.47 -10.89
N ILE A 48 -2.49 28.22 -10.63
CA ILE A 48 -1.11 27.82 -10.32
C ILE A 48 -0.47 27.28 -11.60
N ASN A 49 0.66 27.85 -12.00
CA ASN A 49 1.46 27.25 -13.07
C ASN A 49 2.06 25.92 -12.58
N PRO A 50 1.82 24.78 -13.25
CA PRO A 50 2.38 23.49 -12.84
C PRO A 50 3.91 23.50 -12.69
N ALA A 51 4.61 24.37 -13.43
CA ALA A 51 6.07 24.51 -13.33
C ALA A 51 6.54 25.09 -11.98
N ASP A 52 5.65 25.75 -11.23
CA ASP A 52 5.96 26.34 -9.92
C ASP A 52 5.82 25.31 -8.77
N VAL A 53 5.30 24.11 -9.05
CA VAL A 53 5.21 23.01 -8.07
C VAL A 53 6.60 22.44 -7.81
N ARG A 54 7.18 22.80 -6.66
CA ARG A 54 8.56 22.38 -6.28
C ARG A 54 8.65 20.97 -5.71
N HIS A 55 7.61 20.53 -5.00
CA HIS A 55 7.60 19.27 -4.27
C HIS A 55 6.25 18.57 -4.41
N ILE A 56 6.28 17.25 -4.57
CA ILE A 56 5.11 16.39 -4.57
C ILE A 56 5.35 15.30 -3.53
N LEU A 57 4.43 15.18 -2.57
CA LEU A 57 4.39 14.09 -1.61
C LEU A 57 3.22 13.19 -1.99
N HIS A 58 3.52 11.97 -2.43
CA HIS A 58 2.51 10.99 -2.82
C HIS A 58 2.42 9.87 -1.79
N GLY A 59 1.25 9.73 -1.17
CA GLY A 59 0.90 8.61 -0.31
C GLY A 59 -0.22 7.81 -0.95
N THR A 60 -0.13 6.48 -0.90
CA THR A 60 -1.16 5.58 -1.45
C THR A 60 -1.41 4.41 -0.52
N THR A 61 -2.65 3.89 -0.54
CA THR A 61 -3.04 2.69 0.20
C THR A 61 -2.98 1.43 -0.65
N ILE A 62 -2.62 1.51 -1.94
CA ILE A 62 -2.61 0.37 -2.87
C ILE A 62 -1.78 -0.80 -2.32
N ALA A 63 -0.55 -0.54 -1.86
CA ALA A 63 0.32 -1.59 -1.34
C ALA A 63 -0.27 -2.27 -0.09
N THR A 64 -0.81 -1.47 0.84
CA THR A 64 -1.42 -2.00 2.07
C THR A 64 -2.70 -2.79 1.76
N ASN A 65 -3.52 -2.31 0.83
CA ASN A 65 -4.74 -3.00 0.41
C ASN A 65 -4.41 -4.31 -0.30
N ALA A 66 -3.41 -4.33 -1.18
CA ALA A 66 -2.97 -5.56 -1.85
C ALA A 66 -2.54 -6.65 -0.84
N VAL A 67 -1.91 -6.27 0.28
CA VAL A 67 -1.58 -7.21 1.38
C VAL A 67 -2.85 -7.71 2.09
N LEU A 68 -3.82 -6.84 2.35
CA LEU A 68 -5.07 -7.20 3.04
C LEU A 68 -6.02 -8.04 2.17
N GLU A 69 -6.02 -7.80 0.86
CA GLU A 69 -6.88 -8.44 -0.13
C GLU A 69 -6.21 -9.68 -0.76
N TYR A 70 -4.97 -9.99 -0.37
CA TYR A 70 -4.16 -11.08 -0.92
C TYR A 70 -3.97 -10.99 -2.45
N GLU A 71 -3.99 -9.76 -2.99
CA GLU A 71 -3.81 -9.46 -4.42
C GLU A 71 -2.35 -9.10 -4.73
N GLY A 72 -1.44 -10.01 -4.35
CA GLY A 72 0.00 -9.88 -4.62
C GLY A 72 0.47 -10.69 -5.82
N ALA A 73 1.75 -10.51 -6.18
CA ALA A 73 2.41 -11.39 -7.14
C ALA A 73 2.63 -12.80 -6.55
N LYS A 74 2.61 -13.83 -7.40
CA LYS A 74 3.00 -15.19 -7.01
C LYS A 74 4.49 -15.20 -6.66
N THR A 75 4.82 -15.59 -5.44
CA THR A 75 6.18 -15.55 -4.89
C THR A 75 6.53 -16.85 -4.17
N GLY A 76 7.82 -17.09 -3.93
CA GLY A 76 8.30 -18.24 -3.17
C GLY A 76 9.40 -17.84 -2.19
N LEU A 77 9.61 -18.67 -1.17
CA LEU A 77 10.65 -18.48 -0.16
C LEU A 77 11.69 -19.58 -0.27
N ILE A 78 12.96 -19.22 -0.42
CA ILE A 78 14.07 -20.16 -0.35
C ILE A 78 14.58 -20.16 1.09
N THR A 79 14.62 -21.35 1.71
CA THR A 79 15.12 -21.54 3.06
C THR A 79 16.32 -22.48 3.06
N THR A 80 17.15 -22.38 4.11
CA THR A 80 18.13 -23.43 4.43
C THR A 80 17.41 -24.77 4.60
N ALA A 81 18.06 -25.87 4.21
CA ALA A 81 17.57 -27.21 4.49
C ALA A 81 17.17 -27.37 5.96
N GLY A 82 15.97 -27.92 6.21
CA GLY A 82 15.40 -28.07 7.56
C GLY A 82 14.59 -26.88 8.09
N TYR A 83 14.52 -25.75 7.37
CA TYR A 83 13.82 -24.53 7.83
C TYR A 83 12.52 -24.19 7.06
N ARG A 84 11.95 -25.16 6.33
CA ARG A 84 10.75 -24.95 5.51
C ARG A 84 9.56 -24.42 6.31
N ASP A 85 9.42 -24.86 7.56
CA ASP A 85 8.27 -24.52 8.41
C ASP A 85 8.43 -23.21 9.19
N ILE A 86 9.45 -22.41 8.88
CA ILE A 86 9.74 -21.17 9.63
C ILE A 86 8.59 -20.17 9.62
N LEU A 87 7.81 -20.10 8.54
CA LEU A 87 6.62 -19.25 8.44
C LEU A 87 5.47 -19.77 9.32
N HIS A 88 5.34 -21.08 9.49
CA HIS A 88 4.35 -21.69 10.38
C HIS A 88 4.72 -21.51 11.86
N ILE A 89 6.01 -21.62 12.19
CA ILE A 89 6.53 -21.44 13.56
C ILE A 89 6.48 -19.97 13.98
N GLY A 90 6.71 -19.05 13.05
CA GLY A 90 6.72 -17.61 13.31
C GLY A 90 7.81 -17.20 14.30
N ARG A 91 7.61 -16.06 14.98
CA ARG A 91 8.57 -15.49 15.96
C ARG A 91 8.06 -15.51 17.41
N HIS A 92 7.39 -16.59 17.81
CA HIS A 92 6.68 -16.66 19.10
C HIS A 92 5.65 -15.54 19.30
N GLN A 93 5.17 -14.90 18.22
CA GLN A 93 4.09 -13.94 18.29
C GLN A 93 2.80 -14.69 18.63
N ARG A 94 2.11 -14.26 19.69
CA ARG A 94 0.79 -14.78 20.06
C ARG A 94 -0.25 -13.87 19.41
N PRO A 95 -1.05 -14.35 18.44
CA PRO A 95 -2.09 -13.52 17.82
C PRO A 95 -3.09 -12.97 18.85
N GLN A 96 -3.31 -13.72 19.93
CA GLN A 96 -4.17 -13.35 21.06
C GLN A 96 -3.30 -13.30 22.32
N HIS A 97 -2.92 -12.10 22.75
CA HIS A 97 -1.95 -11.88 23.83
C HIS A 97 -2.37 -12.48 25.19
N TYR A 98 -3.68 -12.60 25.44
CA TYR A 98 -4.24 -13.01 26.73
C TYR A 98 -5.01 -14.34 26.70
N SER A 99 -5.00 -15.04 25.55
CA SER A 99 -5.63 -16.35 25.43
C SER A 99 -4.57 -17.44 25.45
N ILE A 100 -4.83 -18.51 26.21
CA ILE A 100 -4.03 -19.74 26.16
C ILE A 100 -4.46 -20.63 24.98
N MET A 101 -5.72 -20.51 24.57
CA MET A 101 -6.27 -21.19 23.39
C MET A 101 -6.01 -20.30 22.18
N GLN A 102 -5.23 -20.77 21.22
CA GLN A 102 -4.95 -20.04 19.99
C GLN A 102 -5.64 -20.72 18.82
N GLU A 103 -6.45 -19.95 18.07
CA GLU A 103 -6.91 -20.39 16.77
C GLU A 103 -5.78 -20.23 15.74
N TYR A 104 -5.40 -21.35 15.13
CA TYR A 104 -4.40 -21.37 14.08
C TYR A 104 -5.05 -20.94 12.77
N LEU A 105 -4.75 -19.72 12.32
CA LEU A 105 -5.09 -19.23 10.98
C LEU A 105 -4.10 -19.83 9.97
N GLY A 106 -4.19 -21.16 9.79
CA GLY A 106 -3.30 -21.95 8.95
C GLY A 106 -3.54 -21.76 7.46
N LYS A 107 -3.21 -20.59 6.92
CA LYS A 107 -3.03 -20.43 5.48
C LYS A 107 -1.75 -19.65 5.21
N ILE A 108 -0.66 -20.39 5.00
CA ILE A 108 0.30 -19.93 4.01
C ILE A 108 -0.46 -19.93 2.68
N ASP A 109 -0.45 -18.80 2.00
CA ASP A 109 -1.12 -18.61 0.72
C ASP A 109 -0.78 -19.77 -0.23
N PRO A 110 -1.74 -20.41 -0.91
CA PRO A 110 -1.48 -21.54 -1.83
C PRO A 110 -0.49 -21.21 -2.97
N TRP A 111 -0.18 -19.93 -3.17
CA TRP A 111 0.80 -19.46 -4.15
C TRP A 111 2.25 -19.43 -3.64
N PHE A 112 2.47 -19.68 -2.35
CA PHE A 112 3.80 -19.62 -1.72
C PHE A 112 4.53 -20.95 -1.84
N VAL A 113 5.52 -21.03 -2.74
CA VAL A 113 6.38 -22.21 -2.87
C VAL A 113 7.60 -22.04 -1.96
N VAL A 114 7.77 -22.94 -0.99
CA VAL A 114 8.96 -22.97 -0.14
C VAL A 114 9.92 -24.06 -0.65
N LEU A 115 11.11 -23.65 -1.08
CA LEU A 115 12.17 -24.54 -1.53
C LEU A 115 13.28 -24.61 -0.48
N SER A 116 13.81 -25.80 -0.24
CA SER A 116 14.97 -25.99 0.64
C SER A 116 16.21 -26.25 -0.22
N ASP A 117 17.21 -25.38 -0.15
CA ASP A 117 18.52 -25.60 -0.80
C ASP A 117 19.45 -26.33 0.17
N SER A 118 20.21 -27.30 -0.34
CA SER A 118 21.05 -28.23 0.42
C SER A 118 22.53 -28.15 0.06
N ARG A 119 23.00 -27.00 -0.44
CA ARG A 119 24.44 -26.79 -0.63
C ARG A 119 25.22 -26.84 0.69
#